data_AF-A0AAD4BTH3-F1
#
_entry.id   AF-A0AAD4BTH3-F1
#
_cell.length_a   1.000
_cell.length_b   1.000
_cell.length_c   1.000
_cell.angle_alpha   90.00
_cell.angle_beta   90.00
_cell.angle_gamma   90.00
#
_symmetry.space_group_name_H-M   'P 1'
#
loop_
_entity.id
_entity.type
_entity.pdbx_description
1 polymer ?
#
loop_
_entity_poly.entity_id
_entity_poly.type
_entity_poly.pdbx_seq_one_letter_code
_entity_poly.pdbx_strand_id
1 'polypeptide(L)'
;MSVQKFAINVAYRLSSLRNFLEASQELCHYSEQLTDADIQCHARKLLALMEVARTTLNRAGVKLHLFTSCPPKYQPYKSAYFRLLVLIIRQNQDQFPTELQGKGRRVDRLLLPLTTQLVIWRSHDPYAQLGIADLMKNINSRSRPQREPPQLEQPGRTAVSLRVPPWPLNDIAASMPPPDAFPPKVTEDKRRKRSLLDLVARRSRPVHKQHPPRPELETKPLPDEDDELISPRLLTRMRRHFGIFCTGNKRPSQQLSR
;
A
#
# COMPACT_ATOMS: atom_id res chain seq x y z
N MET A 1 32.48 -11.10 8.72
CA MET A 1 32.36 -10.23 7.52
C MET A 1 31.94 -8.84 7.95
N SER A 2 32.39 -7.76 7.29
CA SER A 2 31.84 -6.44 7.60
C SER A 2 30.38 -6.34 7.14
N VAL A 3 29.51 -5.73 7.95
CA VAL A 3 28.07 -5.59 7.68
C VAL A 3 27.79 -4.99 6.30
N GLN A 4 28.68 -4.10 5.84
CA GLN A 4 28.58 -3.51 4.51
C GLN A 4 28.79 -4.53 3.38
N LYS A 5 29.81 -5.40 3.50
CA LYS A 5 30.06 -6.46 2.49
C LYS A 5 28.89 -7.44 2.43
N PHE A 6 28.36 -7.80 3.60
CA PHE A 6 27.15 -8.63 3.70
C PHE A 6 25.96 -7.96 3.00
N ALA A 7 25.66 -6.71 3.36
CA ALA A 7 24.54 -5.97 2.77
C ALA A 7 24.65 -5.83 1.25
N ILE A 8 25.85 -5.59 0.70
CA ILE A 8 26.07 -5.51 -0.74
C ILE A 8 25.82 -6.87 -1.42
N ASN A 9 26.36 -7.96 -0.86
CA ASN A 9 26.18 -9.30 -1.41
C ASN A 9 24.69 -9.71 -1.40
N VAL A 10 24.02 -9.51 -0.28
CA VAL A 10 22.59 -9.81 -0.13
C VAL A 10 21.75 -8.92 -1.04
N ALA A 11 22.05 -7.62 -1.17
CA ALA A 11 21.35 -6.74 -2.11
C ALA A 11 21.45 -7.24 -3.55
N TYR A 12 22.65 -7.64 -3.98
CA TYR A 12 22.87 -8.20 -5.30
C TYR A 12 22.02 -9.46 -5.53
N ARG A 13 22.00 -10.39 -4.57
CA ARG A 13 21.22 -11.62 -4.69
C ARG A 13 19.72 -11.40 -4.59
N LEU A 14 19.25 -10.48 -3.73
CA LEU A 14 17.85 -10.05 -3.65
C LEU A 14 17.37 -9.36 -4.93
N SER A 15 18.28 -8.77 -5.71
CA SER A 15 17.94 -8.18 -7.00
C SER A 15 17.65 -9.21 -8.10
N SER A 16 17.97 -10.49 -7.86
CA SER A 16 17.76 -11.61 -8.77
C SER A 16 16.70 -12.56 -8.24
N LEU A 17 15.66 -12.83 -9.03
CA LEU A 17 14.61 -13.77 -8.63
C LEU A 17 15.16 -15.19 -8.38
N ARG A 18 16.24 -15.59 -9.07
CA ARG A 18 16.84 -16.93 -8.92
C ARG A 18 17.43 -17.14 -7.52
N ASN A 19 18.09 -16.12 -7.00
CA ASN A 19 18.81 -16.17 -5.72
C ASN A 19 18.00 -15.55 -4.57
N PHE A 20 16.79 -15.08 -4.87
CA PHE A 20 15.97 -14.30 -3.93
C PHE A 20 15.65 -15.07 -2.65
N LEU A 21 15.25 -16.35 -2.77
CA LEU A 21 14.81 -17.14 -1.63
C LEU A 21 15.97 -17.39 -0.65
N GLU A 22 17.11 -17.83 -1.18
CA GLU A 22 18.32 -18.08 -0.40
C GLU A 22 18.80 -16.79 0.30
N ALA A 23 18.88 -15.67 -0.45
CA ALA A 23 19.28 -14.38 0.11
C ALA A 23 18.28 -13.84 1.15
N SER A 24 16.97 -14.08 0.96
CA SER A 24 15.96 -13.68 1.94
C SER A 24 16.07 -14.48 3.24
N GLN A 25 16.38 -15.77 3.15
CA GLN A 25 16.56 -16.62 4.32
C GLN A 25 17.83 -16.24 5.10
N GLU A 26 18.94 -16.00 4.41
CA GLU A 26 20.16 -15.49 5.03
C GLU A 26 19.92 -14.14 5.73
N LEU A 27 19.15 -13.25 5.11
CA LEU A 27 18.81 -11.96 5.71
C LEU A 27 17.91 -12.11 6.95
N CYS A 28 16.97 -13.06 6.94
CA CYS A 28 16.17 -13.39 8.14
C CYS A 28 17.07 -13.89 9.28
N HIS A 29 17.95 -14.87 9.02
CA HIS A 29 18.87 -15.38 10.05
C HIS A 29 19.82 -14.32 10.58
N TYR A 30 20.31 -13.45 9.69
CA TYR A 30 21.13 -12.32 10.10
C TYR A 30 20.33 -11.37 11.00
N SER A 31 19.07 -11.10 10.69
CA SER A 31 18.23 -10.20 11.51
C SER A 31 17.92 -10.72 12.90
N GLU A 32 17.85 -12.05 13.08
CA GLU A 32 17.66 -12.69 14.40
C GLU A 32 18.86 -12.49 15.33
N GLN A 33 20.05 -12.22 14.78
CA GLN A 33 21.30 -12.00 15.52
C GLN A 33 21.58 -10.53 15.82
N LEU A 34 20.81 -9.61 15.24
CA LEU A 34 21.02 -8.17 15.44
C LEU A 34 20.47 -7.71 16.79
N THR A 35 21.24 -6.88 17.49
CA THR A 35 20.74 -6.16 18.67
C THR A 35 19.90 -4.95 18.25
N ASP A 36 19.12 -4.41 19.17
CA ASP A 36 18.35 -3.17 18.96
C ASP A 36 19.25 -2.00 18.51
N ALA A 37 20.47 -1.92 19.05
CA ALA A 37 21.46 -0.90 18.67
C ALA A 37 21.97 -1.09 17.24
N ASP A 38 22.20 -2.34 16.82
CA ASP A 38 22.61 -2.65 15.44
C ASP A 38 21.50 -2.31 14.44
N ILE A 39 20.25 -2.60 14.81
CA ILE A 39 19.08 -2.25 14.00
C ILE A 39 18.99 -0.74 13.81
N GLN A 40 19.20 0.04 14.87
CA GLN A 40 19.25 1.51 14.79
C GLN A 40 20.38 1.99 13.86
N CYS A 41 21.60 1.47 14.06
CA CYS A 41 22.77 1.84 13.27
C CYS A 41 22.62 1.49 11.78
N HIS A 42 21.95 0.38 11.48
CA HIS A 42 21.84 -0.18 10.13
C HIS A 42 20.45 -0.03 9.50
N ALA A 43 19.54 0.69 10.15
CA ALA A 43 18.16 0.90 9.72
C ALA A 43 18.04 1.32 8.25
N ARG A 44 18.85 2.29 7.81
CA ARG A 44 18.85 2.78 6.42
C ARG A 44 19.22 1.67 5.42
N LYS A 45 20.16 0.79 5.78
CA LYS A 45 20.61 -0.33 4.94
C LYS A 45 19.53 -1.42 4.89
N LEU A 46 18.94 -1.77 6.03
CA LEU A 46 17.87 -2.75 6.12
C LEU A 46 16.65 -2.32 5.27
N LEU A 47 16.24 -1.06 5.36
CA LEU A 47 15.17 -0.51 4.52
C LEU A 47 15.50 -0.57 3.03
N ALA A 48 16.74 -0.24 2.65
CA ALA A 48 17.17 -0.34 1.26
C ALA A 48 17.10 -1.78 0.72
N LEU A 49 17.50 -2.77 1.53
CA LEU A 49 17.36 -4.19 1.17
C LEU A 49 15.90 -4.59 0.95
N MET A 50 14.99 -4.11 1.81
CA MET A 50 13.55 -4.35 1.65
C MET A 50 12.99 -3.72 0.37
N GLU A 51 13.45 -2.51 0.03
CA GLU A 51 13.07 -1.83 -1.22
C GLU A 51 13.60 -2.56 -2.46
N VAL A 52 14.83 -3.08 -2.42
CA VAL A 52 15.39 -3.92 -3.49
C VAL A 52 14.55 -5.19 -3.64
N ALA A 53 14.20 -5.86 -2.55
CA ALA A 53 13.34 -7.04 -2.60
C ALA A 53 11.97 -6.71 -3.20
N ARG A 54 11.34 -5.62 -2.74
CA ARG A 54 10.05 -5.14 -3.25
C ARG A 54 10.07 -4.86 -4.74
N THR A 55 11.08 -4.12 -5.21
CA THR A 55 11.21 -3.75 -6.62
C THR A 55 11.45 -4.97 -7.51
N THR A 56 12.24 -5.94 -7.04
CA THR A 56 12.48 -7.19 -7.76
C THR A 56 11.22 -8.00 -7.96
N LEU A 57 10.41 -8.17 -6.91
CA LEU A 57 9.14 -8.89 -7.00
C LEU A 57 8.12 -8.15 -7.86
N ASN A 58 8.05 -6.82 -7.77
CA ASN A 58 7.20 -6.00 -8.64
C ASN A 58 7.60 -6.15 -10.12
N ARG A 59 8.90 -6.16 -10.43
CA ARG A 59 9.41 -6.39 -11.81
C ARG A 59 9.06 -7.78 -12.32
N ALA A 60 9.01 -8.79 -11.46
CA ALA A 60 8.53 -10.13 -11.78
C ALA A 60 7.00 -10.23 -11.92
N GLY A 61 6.26 -9.13 -11.75
CA GLY A 61 4.80 -9.07 -11.85
C GLY A 61 4.06 -9.53 -10.60
N VAL A 62 4.74 -9.66 -9.46
CA VAL A 62 4.13 -10.09 -8.20
C VAL A 62 3.47 -8.89 -7.51
N LYS A 63 2.17 -8.99 -7.23
CA LYS A 63 1.45 -7.97 -6.46
C LYS A 63 1.67 -8.20 -4.95
N LEU A 64 2.28 -7.21 -4.30
CA LEU A 64 2.66 -7.26 -2.90
C LEU A 64 1.57 -6.64 -2.01
N HIS A 65 0.42 -7.31 -1.93
CA HIS A 65 -0.63 -7.03 -0.95
C HIS A 65 -1.11 -8.35 -0.35
N LEU A 66 -1.42 -8.38 0.94
CA LEU A 66 -1.91 -9.58 1.65
C LEU A 66 -3.03 -10.29 0.87
N PHE A 67 -4.09 -9.56 0.51
CA PHE A 67 -5.31 -10.12 -0.07
C PHE A 67 -5.30 -10.28 -1.59
N THR A 68 -4.17 -10.01 -2.26
CA THR A 68 -4.07 -10.22 -3.71
C THR A 68 -3.73 -11.68 -4.04
N SER A 69 -4.40 -12.25 -5.04
CA SER A 69 -4.03 -13.55 -5.58
C SER A 69 -2.60 -13.50 -6.14
N CYS A 70 -1.83 -14.55 -5.85
CA CYS A 70 -0.48 -14.74 -6.35
C CYS A 70 -0.44 -16.08 -7.08
N PRO A 71 0.11 -16.16 -8.31
CA PRO A 71 0.33 -17.45 -8.97
C PRO A 71 1.17 -18.39 -8.07
N PRO A 72 0.89 -19.70 -8.04
CA PRO A 72 1.59 -20.65 -7.17
C PRO A 72 3.11 -20.61 -7.32
N LYS A 73 3.60 -20.43 -8.55
CA LYS A 73 5.04 -20.26 -8.86
C LYS A 73 5.72 -19.10 -8.12
N TYR A 74 4.98 -18.06 -7.76
CA TYR A 74 5.51 -16.86 -7.10
C TYR A 74 5.17 -16.78 -5.62
N GLN A 75 4.37 -17.73 -5.11
CA GLN A 75 3.99 -17.81 -3.72
C GLN A 75 5.17 -17.89 -2.73
N PRO A 76 6.24 -18.69 -2.96
CA PRO A 76 7.36 -18.73 -2.01
C PRO A 76 8.08 -17.39 -1.92
N TYR A 77 8.23 -16.67 -3.03
CA TYR A 77 8.85 -15.35 -3.06
C TYR A 77 8.02 -14.30 -2.33
N LYS A 78 6.70 -14.33 -2.54
CA LYS A 78 5.77 -13.47 -1.82
C LYS A 78 5.85 -13.75 -0.31
N SER A 79 5.77 -15.02 0.09
CA SER A 79 5.90 -15.43 1.50
C SER A 79 7.23 -14.94 2.11
N ALA A 80 8.35 -15.17 1.44
CA ALA A 80 9.67 -14.74 1.90
C ALA A 80 9.75 -13.21 2.13
N TYR A 81 9.24 -12.41 1.18
CA TYR A 81 9.17 -10.96 1.35
C TYR A 81 8.31 -10.52 2.53
N PHE A 82 7.14 -11.15 2.72
CA PHE A 82 6.26 -10.85 3.84
C PHE A 82 6.88 -11.27 5.18
N ARG A 83 7.62 -12.38 5.24
CA ARG A 83 8.40 -12.76 6.43
C ARG A 83 9.46 -11.71 6.76
N LEU A 84 10.22 -11.24 5.77
CA LEU A 84 11.20 -10.17 5.94
C LEU A 84 10.56 -8.87 6.46
N LEU A 85 9.41 -8.47 5.90
CA LEU A 85 8.68 -7.28 6.38
C LEU A 85 8.28 -7.42 7.85
N VAL A 86 7.79 -8.60 8.25
CA VAL A 86 7.32 -8.81 9.62
C VAL A 86 8.50 -8.86 10.60
N LEU A 87 9.53 -9.67 10.30
CA LEU A 87 10.70 -9.86 11.17
C LEU A 87 11.55 -8.59 11.31
N ILE A 88 11.85 -7.91 10.20
CA ILE A 88 12.83 -6.82 10.21
C ILE A 88 12.15 -5.49 10.51
N ILE A 89 11.02 -5.22 9.85
CA ILE A 89 10.39 -3.89 9.90
C ILE A 89 9.31 -3.81 10.98
N ARG A 90 8.39 -4.78 11.03
CA ARG A 90 7.24 -4.71 11.93
C ARG A 90 7.62 -4.96 13.38
N GLN A 91 8.44 -5.97 13.66
CA GLN A 91 8.86 -6.31 15.03
C GLN A 91 9.76 -5.24 15.66
N ASN A 92 10.60 -4.59 14.84
CA ASN A 92 11.56 -3.60 15.32
C ASN A 92 11.11 -2.18 14.98
N GLN A 93 9.81 -1.97 14.74
CA GLN A 93 9.30 -0.70 14.25
C GLN A 93 9.75 0.45 15.13
N ASP A 94 9.69 0.29 16.46
CA ASP A 94 10.05 1.29 17.46
C ASP A 94 11.56 1.59 17.54
N GLN A 95 12.39 0.67 17.03
CA GLN A 95 13.85 0.81 17.00
C GLN A 95 14.34 1.57 15.76
N PHE A 96 13.49 1.92 14.81
CA PHE A 96 13.95 2.73 13.68
C PHE A 96 14.18 4.19 14.11
N PRO A 97 15.24 4.86 13.63
CA PRO A 97 15.44 6.28 13.88
C PRO A 97 14.19 7.11 13.55
N THR A 98 13.89 8.12 14.37
CA THR A 98 12.74 9.02 14.17
C THR A 98 12.76 9.73 12.82
N GLU A 99 13.92 9.91 12.19
CA GLU A 99 14.03 10.43 10.81
C GLU A 99 13.39 9.50 9.76
N LEU A 100 13.43 8.19 10.01
CA LEU A 100 12.88 7.15 9.13
C LEU A 100 11.44 6.79 9.49
N GLN A 101 11.06 6.96 10.77
CA GLN A 101 9.70 6.79 11.29
C GLN A 101 8.83 8.06 11.14
N GLY A 102 9.44 9.24 11.15
CA GLY A 102 8.77 10.54 11.27
C GLY A 102 7.72 10.74 10.20
N LYS A 103 6.49 11.08 10.63
CA LYS A 103 5.27 11.32 9.82
C LYS A 103 5.37 10.85 8.36
N GLY A 104 5.48 9.53 8.20
CA GLY A 104 4.97 8.80 7.05
C GLY A 104 5.72 8.91 5.73
N ARG A 105 6.93 8.34 5.60
CA ARG A 105 7.37 7.87 4.27
C ARG A 105 7.89 6.44 4.22
N ARG A 106 9.06 6.10 4.73
CA ARG A 106 9.69 4.84 4.26
C ARG A 106 9.16 3.58 4.94
N VAL A 107 9.17 3.54 6.27
CA VAL A 107 8.70 2.38 7.05
C VAL A 107 7.21 2.12 6.77
N ASP A 108 6.37 3.15 6.90
CA ASP A 108 4.92 3.01 6.67
C ASP A 108 4.57 2.59 5.23
N ARG A 109 5.30 3.08 4.22
CA ARG A 109 5.06 2.65 2.82
C ARG A 109 5.45 1.20 2.56
N LEU A 110 6.41 0.67 3.31
CA LEU A 110 6.81 -0.74 3.24
C LEU A 110 5.84 -1.63 4.01
N LEU A 111 5.26 -1.13 5.10
CA LEU A 111 4.23 -1.82 5.88
C LEU A 111 2.83 -1.70 5.26
N LEU A 112 2.58 -0.77 4.33
CA LEU A 112 1.28 -0.64 3.66
C LEU A 112 0.74 -1.96 3.09
N PRO A 113 1.53 -2.79 2.36
CA PRO A 113 1.16 -4.16 1.99
C PRO A 113 0.59 -5.06 3.09
N LEU A 114 1.03 -4.86 4.34
CA LEU A 114 0.61 -5.59 5.53
C LEU A 114 -0.61 -4.97 6.21
N THR A 115 -0.88 -3.68 6.00
CA THR A 115 -1.96 -2.96 6.71
C THR A 115 -3.22 -2.79 5.87
N THR A 116 -3.23 -3.11 4.57
CA THR A 116 -4.44 -3.01 3.75
C THR A 116 -5.52 -3.97 4.24
N GLN A 117 -6.54 -3.46 4.95
CA GLN A 117 -7.65 -4.23 5.54
C GLN A 117 -8.76 -4.58 4.53
N LEU A 118 -8.45 -4.72 3.25
CA LEU A 118 -9.45 -5.19 2.28
C LEU A 118 -9.63 -6.70 2.45
N VAL A 119 -10.37 -7.08 3.50
CA VAL A 119 -10.73 -8.45 3.81
C VAL A 119 -11.77 -8.91 2.79
N ILE A 120 -11.28 -9.45 1.68
CA ILE A 120 -12.13 -10.30 0.84
C ILE A 120 -12.26 -11.62 1.60
N TRP A 121 -13.45 -11.91 2.11
CA TRP A 121 -13.76 -13.19 2.74
C TRP A 121 -13.40 -14.31 1.77
N ARG A 122 -12.33 -15.04 2.10
CA ARG A 122 -11.89 -16.25 1.42
C ARG A 122 -11.86 -17.37 2.44
N SER A 123 -12.04 -18.60 1.99
CA SER A 123 -12.01 -19.82 2.81
C SER A 123 -10.67 -20.09 3.51
N HIS A 124 -9.63 -19.29 3.24
CA HIS A 124 -8.28 -19.49 3.76
C HIS A 124 -7.72 -18.19 4.35
N ASP A 125 -7.04 -18.33 5.49
CA ASP A 125 -6.34 -17.23 6.14
C ASP A 125 -5.09 -16.82 5.31
N PRO A 126 -5.03 -15.58 4.80
CA PRO A 126 -3.87 -15.12 4.03
C PRO A 126 -2.58 -15.08 4.85
N TYR A 127 -2.67 -14.92 6.17
CA TYR A 127 -1.48 -14.94 7.04
C TYR A 127 -0.91 -16.36 7.16
N ALA A 128 -1.77 -17.37 7.25
CA ALA A 128 -1.36 -18.77 7.26
C ALA A 128 -0.74 -19.17 5.90
N GLN A 129 -1.35 -18.77 4.78
CA GLN A 129 -0.83 -19.05 3.44
C GLN A 129 0.57 -18.48 3.19
N LEU A 130 0.86 -17.32 3.77
CA LEU A 130 2.15 -16.66 3.65
C LEU A 130 3.16 -17.10 4.73
N GLY A 131 2.77 -17.99 5.65
CA GLY A 131 3.64 -18.45 6.74
C GLY A 131 4.00 -17.35 7.74
N ILE A 132 3.11 -16.36 7.91
CA ILE A 132 3.31 -15.20 8.80
C ILE A 132 2.27 -15.13 9.94
N ALA A 133 1.35 -16.08 10.04
CA ALA A 133 0.30 -16.09 11.06
C ALA A 133 0.88 -16.05 12.48
N ASP A 134 1.83 -16.93 12.79
CA ASP A 134 2.42 -17.00 14.13
C ASP A 134 3.33 -15.80 14.43
N LEU A 135 4.03 -15.31 13.40
CA LEU A 135 4.83 -14.09 13.47
C LEU A 135 3.98 -12.87 13.85
N MET A 136 2.79 -12.73 13.27
CA MET A 136 1.85 -11.65 13.56
C MET A 136 1.22 -11.78 14.97
N LYS A 137 0.96 -13.00 15.46
CA LYS A 137 0.47 -13.23 16.82
C LYS A 137 1.50 -12.80 17.88
N ASN A 138 2.77 -13.13 17.67
CA ASN A 138 3.86 -12.81 18.60
C ASN A 138 4.13 -11.31 18.75
N ILE A 139 3.84 -10.51 17.71
CA ILE A 139 3.97 -9.05 17.80
C ILE A 139 2.94 -8.47 18.78
N ASN A 140 1.70 -8.94 18.71
CA ASN A 140 0.62 -8.44 19.55
C ASN A 140 0.81 -8.82 21.04
N SER A 141 1.45 -9.96 21.32
CA SER A 141 1.78 -10.36 22.69
C SER A 141 2.93 -9.54 23.26
N ARG A 142 3.95 -9.19 22.47
CA ARG A 142 5.09 -8.38 22.93
C ARG A 142 4.72 -6.94 23.28
N SER A 143 3.72 -6.36 22.60
CA SER A 143 3.22 -5.00 22.90
C SER A 143 2.34 -4.91 24.15
N ARG A 144 2.02 -6.04 24.80
CA ARG A 144 1.25 -6.04 26.05
C ARG A 144 2.24 -6.20 27.20
N PRO A 145 2.62 -5.12 27.93
CA PRO A 145 3.34 -5.32 29.17
C PRO A 145 2.49 -6.22 30.05
N GLN A 146 3.11 -7.29 30.54
CA GLN A 146 2.58 -8.12 31.61
C GLN A 146 2.33 -7.16 32.79
N ARG A 147 1.11 -6.61 32.89
CA ARG A 147 0.58 -6.25 34.18
C ARG A 147 0.40 -7.58 34.88
N GLU A 148 1.34 -7.91 35.76
CA GLU A 148 1.09 -8.85 36.83
C GLU A 148 -0.30 -8.55 37.40
N PRO A 149 -1.22 -9.53 37.46
CA PRO A 149 -2.41 -9.35 38.25
C PRO A 149 -1.95 -9.23 39.71
N PRO A 150 -2.29 -8.14 40.44
CA PRO A 150 -2.04 -8.13 41.87
C PRO A 150 -2.81 -9.31 42.49
N GLN A 151 -2.06 -10.24 43.08
CA GLN A 151 -2.60 -11.18 44.03
C GLN A 151 -3.14 -10.38 45.21
N LEU A 152 -4.45 -10.19 45.22
CA LEU A 152 -5.20 -9.88 46.43
C LEU A 152 -6.16 -11.04 46.61
N GLU A 153 -5.85 -11.83 47.64
CA GLU A 153 -6.79 -12.77 48.23
C GLU A 153 -8.14 -12.08 48.44
N GLN A 154 -9.23 -12.76 48.08
CA GLN A 154 -10.40 -12.84 48.94
C GLN A 154 -11.40 -13.93 48.47
N PRO A 155 -12.16 -14.53 49.40
CA PRO A 155 -13.03 -15.66 49.16
C PRO A 155 -14.45 -15.25 48.74
N GLY A 156 -15.11 -16.09 47.95
CA GLY A 156 -16.58 -16.20 47.89
C GLY A 156 -17.31 -15.51 46.73
N ARG A 157 -18.03 -16.35 45.96
CA ARG A 157 -19.34 -16.13 45.27
C ARG A 157 -19.53 -14.77 44.56
N THR A 158 -19.88 -14.67 43.28
CA THR A 158 -20.99 -15.31 42.56
C THR A 158 -20.88 -14.88 41.09
N ALA A 159 -21.30 -15.73 40.16
CA ALA A 159 -21.32 -15.43 38.73
C ALA A 159 -22.12 -14.16 38.39
N VAL A 160 -21.51 -13.23 37.65
CA VAL A 160 -22.24 -12.16 36.96
C VAL A 160 -21.72 -12.05 35.53
N SER A 161 -22.64 -12.29 34.61
CA SER A 161 -22.58 -12.15 33.17
C SER A 161 -21.95 -10.83 32.71
N LEU A 162 -20.97 -10.90 31.81
CA LEU A 162 -20.38 -9.77 31.11
C LEU A 162 -21.44 -9.09 30.24
N ARG A 163 -21.96 -7.96 30.71
CA ARG A 163 -22.83 -7.07 29.95
C ARG A 163 -22.04 -6.46 28.79
N VAL A 164 -22.50 -6.77 27.57
CA VAL A 164 -22.26 -5.98 26.35
C VAL A 164 -22.80 -4.56 26.59
N PRO A 165 -22.11 -3.49 26.18
CA PRO A 165 -22.66 -2.14 26.26
C PRO A 165 -23.90 -2.03 25.35
N PRO A 166 -25.01 -1.44 25.80
CA PRO A 166 -26.20 -1.24 24.98
C PRO A 166 -25.88 -0.18 23.94
N TRP A 167 -25.76 -0.59 22.68
CA TRP A 167 -25.85 0.33 21.57
C TRP A 167 -27.23 1.02 21.63
N PRO A 168 -27.32 2.35 21.54
CA PRO A 168 -28.60 3.02 21.55
C PRO A 168 -29.39 2.57 20.31
N LEU A 169 -30.55 1.96 20.57
CA LEU A 169 -31.62 1.61 19.62
C LEU A 169 -32.30 2.87 19.03
N ASN A 170 -31.55 3.95 18.80
CA ASN A 170 -32.05 5.08 18.06
C ASN A 170 -31.85 4.79 16.58
N ASP A 171 -32.93 4.31 16.01
CA ASP A 171 -33.18 3.94 14.63
C ASP A 171 -33.14 5.16 13.69
N ILE A 172 -32.03 5.90 13.71
CA ILE A 172 -31.80 7.04 12.82
C ILE A 172 -31.59 6.52 11.38
N ALA A 173 -31.09 5.28 11.24
CA ALA A 173 -30.90 4.63 9.95
C ALA A 173 -32.21 4.20 9.27
N ALA A 174 -33.31 3.94 9.98
CA ALA A 174 -34.61 3.63 9.37
C ALA A 174 -35.33 4.85 8.77
N SER A 175 -34.86 6.07 9.05
CA SER A 175 -35.45 7.30 8.51
C SER A 175 -34.86 7.75 7.17
N MET A 176 -33.79 7.09 6.70
CA MET A 176 -33.27 7.35 5.38
C MET A 176 -33.96 6.43 4.37
N PRO A 177 -34.68 6.97 3.36
CA PRO A 177 -35.12 6.14 2.27
C PRO A 177 -33.88 5.50 1.62
N PRO A 178 -33.93 4.20 1.26
CA PRO A 178 -32.82 3.56 0.59
C PRO A 178 -32.45 4.40 -0.65
N PRO A 179 -31.16 4.64 -0.91
CA PRO A 179 -30.70 5.38 -2.07
C PRO A 179 -30.87 4.51 -3.31
N ASP A 180 -32.12 4.23 -3.70
CA ASP A 180 -32.49 3.45 -4.88
C ASP A 180 -33.99 3.61 -5.24
N ALA A 181 -34.50 4.83 -5.16
CA ALA A 181 -35.64 5.21 -5.99
C ALA A 181 -35.13 5.50 -7.41
N PHE A 182 -34.74 4.46 -8.14
CA PHE A 182 -34.57 4.58 -9.59
C PHE A 182 -35.90 5.05 -10.18
N PRO A 183 -35.92 6.11 -11.00
CA PRO A 183 -37.17 6.55 -11.62
C PRO A 183 -37.75 5.40 -12.46
N PRO A 184 -39.07 5.18 -12.42
CA PRO A 184 -39.71 4.16 -13.24
C PRO A 184 -39.37 4.42 -14.71
N LYS A 185 -38.90 3.37 -15.40
CA LYS A 185 -38.66 3.41 -16.83
C LYS A 185 -39.98 3.75 -17.52
N VAL A 186 -40.04 4.91 -18.16
CA VAL A 186 -41.15 5.29 -19.03
C VAL A 186 -41.18 4.26 -20.17
N THR A 187 -42.19 3.38 -20.15
CA THR A 187 -42.51 2.51 -21.28
C THR A 187 -43.09 3.38 -22.39
N GLU A 188 -42.22 3.92 -23.23
CA GLU A 188 -42.64 4.40 -24.54
C GLU A 188 -42.63 3.23 -25.53
N ASP A 189 -43.80 2.63 -25.70
CA ASP A 189 -44.15 1.98 -26.94
C ASP A 189 -44.28 3.04 -28.04
N LYS A 190 -43.39 3.00 -29.03
CA LYS A 190 -43.73 3.19 -30.44
C LYS A 190 -42.54 2.91 -31.36
N ARG A 191 -42.71 1.81 -32.11
CA ARG A 191 -42.57 1.73 -33.57
C ARG A 191 -41.29 2.30 -34.22
N ARG A 192 -40.63 1.36 -34.91
CA ARG A 192 -40.18 1.41 -36.33
C ARG A 192 -38.68 1.56 -36.60
N LYS A 193 -38.20 0.48 -37.23
CA LYS A 193 -37.18 0.39 -38.29
C LYS A 193 -35.72 0.54 -37.85
N ARG A 194 -35.13 -0.62 -37.54
CA ARG A 194 -33.68 -0.86 -37.57
C ARG A 194 -33.19 -0.69 -39.02
N SER A 195 -32.39 0.34 -39.26
CA SER A 195 -31.54 0.48 -40.45
C SER A 195 -30.22 -0.23 -40.18
N LEU A 196 -29.81 -1.08 -41.11
CA LEU A 196 -28.72 -2.06 -41.01
C LEU A 196 -27.42 -1.51 -41.64
N LEU A 197 -27.05 -0.26 -41.30
CA LEU A 197 -25.84 0.40 -41.82
C LEU A 197 -25.21 1.33 -40.78
N ASP A 198 -24.73 0.79 -39.66
CA ASP A 198 -23.88 1.58 -38.75
C ASP A 198 -22.78 0.75 -38.07
N LEU A 199 -22.30 -0.30 -38.76
CA LEU A 199 -21.26 -1.19 -38.25
C LEU A 199 -19.82 -0.81 -38.64
N VAL A 200 -19.59 0.34 -39.28
CA VAL A 200 -18.24 0.70 -39.81
C VAL A 200 -17.60 1.93 -39.13
N ALA A 201 -18.31 2.67 -38.27
CA ALA A 201 -17.81 3.95 -37.75
C ALA A 201 -17.25 3.95 -36.30
N ARG A 202 -16.76 2.82 -35.77
CA ARG A 202 -16.15 2.78 -34.40
C ARG A 202 -14.75 2.16 -34.32
N ARG A 203 -13.89 2.48 -35.29
CA ARG A 203 -12.43 2.29 -35.18
C ARG A 203 -11.67 3.63 -35.20
N SER A 204 -11.99 4.52 -34.26
CA SER A 204 -11.19 5.73 -34.04
C SER A 204 -11.17 6.06 -32.55
N ARG A 205 -10.29 5.38 -31.80
CA ARG A 205 -9.91 5.85 -30.46
C ARG A 205 -9.11 7.14 -30.65
N PRO A 206 -9.43 8.26 -29.99
CA PRO A 206 -8.55 9.41 -29.94
C PRO A 206 -7.33 9.02 -29.10
N VAL A 207 -6.26 8.60 -29.76
CA VAL A 207 -4.96 8.47 -29.10
C VAL A 207 -4.49 9.89 -28.84
N HIS A 208 -4.56 10.32 -27.58
CA HIS A 208 -3.98 11.56 -27.12
C HIS A 208 -2.45 11.44 -27.19
N LYS A 209 -1.89 11.59 -28.39
CA LYS A 209 -0.45 11.76 -28.62
C LYS A 209 -0.08 13.17 -28.18
N GLN A 210 0.29 13.32 -26.92
CA GLN A 210 0.98 14.52 -26.44
C GLN A 210 2.33 14.13 -25.86
N HIS A 211 3.28 13.82 -26.74
CA HIS A 211 4.69 14.09 -26.49
C HIS A 211 5.33 14.53 -27.81
N PRO A 212 5.98 15.72 -27.85
CA PRO A 212 6.86 16.08 -28.96
C PRO A 212 8.01 15.08 -29.07
N PRO A 213 8.50 14.76 -30.29
CA PRO A 213 9.71 13.98 -30.44
C PRO A 213 10.88 14.73 -29.79
N ARG A 214 11.61 13.99 -28.95
CA ARG A 214 12.84 14.40 -28.29
C ARG A 214 13.90 14.67 -29.38
N PRO A 215 14.57 15.85 -29.41
CA PRO A 215 15.69 16.06 -30.33
C PRO A 215 16.80 15.05 -30.02
N GLU A 216 17.25 14.37 -31.06
CA GLU A 216 18.38 13.44 -31.04
C GLU A 216 19.65 14.23 -30.73
N LEU A 217 20.32 13.89 -29.63
CA LEU A 217 21.63 14.41 -29.29
C LEU A 217 22.65 13.61 -30.10
N GLU A 218 23.13 14.22 -31.18
CA GLU A 218 24.35 13.78 -31.87
C GLU A 218 25.50 13.73 -30.85
N THR A 219 26.00 12.51 -30.63
CA THR A 219 27.16 12.27 -29.77
C THR A 219 28.40 12.31 -30.66
N LYS A 220 29.12 13.43 -30.68
CA LYS A 220 30.51 13.50 -31.17
C LYS A 220 31.47 13.20 -30.01
N PRO A 221 32.54 12.44 -30.21
CA PRO A 221 33.51 12.11 -29.16
C PRO A 221 34.62 13.17 -29.02
N LEU A 222 34.83 13.63 -27.77
CA LEU A 222 36.04 14.14 -27.05
C LEU A 222 36.98 15.21 -27.71
N PRO A 223 37.88 15.92 -26.97
CA PRO A 223 38.36 15.72 -25.59
C PRO A 223 38.45 16.97 -24.67
N ASP A 224 38.62 16.66 -23.37
CA ASP A 224 39.37 17.31 -22.27
C ASP A 224 39.38 18.84 -22.00
N GLU A 225 39.33 19.09 -20.68
CA GLU A 225 39.83 20.23 -19.89
C GLU A 225 38.81 21.22 -19.27
N ASP A 226 38.78 21.12 -17.93
CA ASP A 226 38.73 22.13 -16.87
C ASP A 226 37.54 23.08 -16.63
N ASP A 227 37.25 23.15 -15.31
CA ASP A 227 36.58 24.19 -14.52
C ASP A 227 35.31 24.87 -15.07
N GLU A 228 34.16 24.61 -14.43
CA GLU A 228 33.44 25.65 -13.67
C GLU A 228 32.06 25.18 -13.15
N LEU A 229 31.69 25.80 -12.03
CA LEU A 229 30.48 25.66 -11.21
C LEU A 229 29.16 25.69 -12.01
N ILE A 230 28.39 24.59 -11.96
CA ILE A 230 27.01 24.56 -12.47
C ILE A 230 25.99 24.75 -11.34
N SER A 231 25.38 25.93 -11.38
CA SER A 231 24.29 26.44 -10.55
C SER A 231 23.04 25.53 -10.52
N PRO A 232 22.32 25.41 -9.38
CA PRO A 232 21.13 24.57 -9.28
C PRO A 232 19.91 25.22 -9.96
N ARG A 233 19.36 24.56 -10.98
CA ARG A 233 18.11 24.95 -11.64
C ARG A 233 16.91 24.73 -10.69
N LEU A 234 16.32 25.83 -10.24
CA LEU A 234 15.04 25.87 -9.54
C LEU A 234 13.89 25.43 -10.46
N LEU A 235 13.34 24.25 -10.22
CA LEU A 235 12.09 23.80 -10.86
C LEU A 235 10.90 24.41 -10.13
N THR A 236 10.36 25.51 -10.66
CA THR A 236 9.11 26.11 -10.21
C THR A 236 7.93 25.22 -10.60
N ARG A 237 7.29 24.62 -9.59
CA ARG A 237 6.11 23.77 -9.73
C ARG A 237 4.88 24.65 -9.95
N MET A 238 4.37 24.75 -11.17
CA MET A 238 3.11 25.43 -11.45
C MET A 238 1.95 24.75 -10.70
N ARG A 239 1.30 25.50 -9.80
CA ARG A 239 0.05 25.10 -9.14
C ARG A 239 -1.06 25.04 -10.18
N ARG A 240 -1.52 23.83 -10.52
CA ARG A 240 -2.76 23.64 -11.26
C ARG A 240 -3.91 23.75 -10.27
N HIS A 241 -4.65 24.86 -10.31
CA HIS A 241 -5.92 25.00 -9.62
C HIS A 241 -6.98 24.25 -10.42
N PHE A 242 -7.52 23.17 -9.85
CA PHE A 242 -8.75 22.57 -10.35
C PHE A 242 -9.90 23.50 -9.95
N GLY A 243 -10.41 24.27 -10.90
CA GLY A 243 -11.63 25.04 -10.72
C GLY A 243 -12.82 24.08 -10.67
N ILE A 244 -13.50 24.02 -9.53
CA ILE A 244 -14.82 23.41 -9.40
C ILE A 244 -15.81 24.45 -9.94
N PHE A 245 -16.36 24.20 -11.12
CA PHE A 245 -17.41 25.04 -11.69
C PHE A 245 -18.74 24.72 -10.99
N CYS A 246 -19.12 25.53 -10.01
CA CYS A 246 -20.48 25.56 -9.52
C CYS A 246 -21.35 26.29 -10.54
N THR A 247 -22.09 25.57 -11.38
CA THR A 247 -23.14 26.15 -12.22
C THR A 247 -24.31 26.58 -11.33
N GLY A 248 -24.37 27.87 -11.00
CA GLY A 248 -25.49 28.47 -10.29
C GLY A 248 -26.72 28.56 -11.17
N ASN A 249 -27.77 27.79 -10.84
CA ASN A 249 -29.09 27.94 -11.45
C ASN A 249 -29.76 29.20 -10.88
N LYS A 250 -29.83 30.26 -11.69
CA LYS A 250 -30.79 31.36 -11.46
C LYS A 250 -32.17 30.83 -11.81
N ARG A 251 -33.17 31.05 -10.93
CA ARG A 251 -34.57 31.07 -11.34
C ARG A 251 -35.16 32.48 -11.16
N PRO A 252 -36.06 32.88 -12.06
CA PRO A 252 -36.45 34.26 -12.25
C PRO A 252 -37.55 34.69 -11.29
N SER A 253 -37.51 35.98 -11.00
CA SER A 253 -38.63 36.80 -10.52
C SER A 253 -39.93 36.52 -11.29
N GLN A 254 -41.00 36.24 -10.56
CA GLN A 254 -42.36 36.57 -10.98
C GLN A 254 -42.98 37.45 -9.91
N GLN A 255 -43.13 38.73 -10.26
CA GLN A 255 -44.23 39.56 -9.79
C GLN A 255 -45.53 38.98 -10.35
N LEU A 256 -46.59 38.91 -9.54
CA LEU A 256 -47.93 39.22 -10.04
C LEU A 256 -48.82 39.78 -8.92
N SER A 257 -49.44 40.89 -9.27
CA SER A 257 -50.34 41.77 -8.55
C SER A 257 -51.67 41.12 -8.15
N ARG A 258 -52.15 41.38 -6.93
CA ARG A 258 -53.33 42.21 -6.59
C ARG A 258 -53.64 42.13 -5.10
#